data_AF-A0A257XQG0-F1
#
_entry.id   AF-A0A257XQG0-F1
#
_cell.length_a   1.000
_cell.length_b   1.000
_cell.length_c   1.000
_cell.angle_alpha   90.00
_cell.angle_beta   90.00
_cell.angle_gamma   90.00
#
_symmetry.space_group_name_H-M   'P 1'
#
loop_
_entity.id
_entity.type
_entity.pdbx_description
1 polymer ?
#
loop_
_entity_poly.entity_id
_entity_poly.type
_entity_poly.pdbx_seq_one_letter_code
_entity_poly.pdbx_strand_id
1 'polypeptide(L)'
;MKKVVICQHRLLHYRMGLFDRLRAACAQRGIDLHLVHGQASRRESAKKDEGSLPWAHKVQNRFWELGARDLVWQPFPADLRDADLVVVMQESRILSNTGGMG
;
A
#
# COMPACT_ATOMS: atom_id res chain seq x y z
N MET A 1 21.00 2.83 5.35
CA MET A 1 20.08 3.31 4.30
C MET A 1 18.71 3.42 4.96
N LYS A 2 17.96 4.52 4.83
CA LYS A 2 16.67 4.64 5.54
C LYS A 2 15.60 3.84 4.79
N LYS A 3 14.94 2.89 5.43
CA LYS A 3 13.88 2.06 4.84
C LYS A 3 12.53 2.75 5.02
N VAL A 4 11.88 3.09 3.93
CA VAL A 4 10.57 3.77 3.93
C VAL A 4 9.56 2.90 3.20
N VAL A 5 8.40 2.69 3.83
CA VAL A 5 7.34 1.86 3.26
C VAL A 5 6.11 2.74 3.00
N ILE A 6 5.61 2.71 1.76
CA ILE A 6 4.34 3.33 1.41
C ILE A 6 3.28 2.23 1.27
N CYS A 7 2.18 2.38 1.99
CA CYS A 7 1.03 1.48 1.90
C CYS A 7 -0.09 2.14 1.08
N GLN A 8 -0.50 1.47 0.00
CA GLN A 8 -1.74 1.78 -0.72
C GLN A 8 -2.71 0.61 -0.65
N HIS A 9 -3.99 0.91 -0.55
CA HIS A 9 -5.05 -0.11 -0.61
C HIS A 9 -4.99 -0.93 -1.91
N ARG A 10 -4.81 -0.24 -3.04
CA ARG A 10 -4.62 -0.80 -4.37
C ARG A 10 -3.67 0.08 -5.17
N LEU A 11 -2.98 -0.48 -6.15
CA LEU A 11 -2.17 0.28 -7.08
C LEU A 11 -2.97 0.56 -8.36
N LEU A 12 -3.15 1.84 -8.70
CA LEU A 12 -3.78 2.25 -9.94
C LEU A 12 -2.73 2.39 -11.05
N HIS A 13 -3.07 2.01 -12.28
CA HIS A 13 -2.14 2.05 -13.42
C HIS A 13 -1.48 3.42 -13.59
N TYR A 14 -2.23 4.52 -13.50
CA TYR A 14 -1.68 5.87 -13.64
C TYR A 14 -0.73 6.27 -12.49
N ARG A 15 -0.83 5.63 -11.31
CA ARG A 15 0.05 5.90 -10.16
C ARG A 15 1.39 5.15 -10.27
N MET A 16 1.53 4.21 -11.20
CA MET A 16 2.79 3.47 -11.36
C MET A 16 3.96 4.39 -11.70
N GLY A 17 3.76 5.33 -12.64
CA GLY A 17 4.80 6.28 -13.03
C GLY A 17 5.21 7.24 -11.91
N LEU A 18 4.26 7.60 -11.02
CA LEU A 18 4.57 8.37 -9.81
C LEU A 18 5.51 7.59 -8.89
N PHE A 19 5.19 6.32 -8.62
CA PHE A 19 5.98 5.49 -7.71
C PHE A 19 7.36 5.15 -8.24
N ASP A 20 7.49 4.94 -9.55
CA ASP A 20 8.79 4.67 -10.16
C ASP A 20 9.73 5.89 -10.02
N ARG A 21 9.21 7.09 -10.32
CA ARG A 21 9.94 8.36 -10.13
C ARG A 21 10.25 8.63 -8.66
N LEU A 22 9.32 8.35 -7.76
CA LEU A 22 9.52 8.53 -6.33
C LEU A 22 10.62 7.58 -5.82
N ARG A 23 10.62 6.33 -6.26
CA ARG A 23 11.68 5.36 -5.92
C ARG A 23 13.03 5.83 -6.41
N ALA A 24 13.12 6.31 -7.64
CA ALA A 24 14.37 6.86 -8.18
C ALA A 24 14.87 8.08 -7.38
N ALA A 25 13.98 9.01 -7.03
CA ALA A 25 14.32 10.17 -6.21
C ALA A 25 14.74 9.79 -4.77
N CYS A 26 14.11 8.78 -4.18
CA CYS A 26 14.50 8.22 -2.89
C CYS A 26 15.89 7.56 -2.95
N ALA A 27 16.15 6.76 -3.98
CA ALA A 27 17.44 6.10 -4.16
C ALA A 27 18.60 7.11 -4.28
N GLN A 28 18.40 8.21 -5.00
CA GLN A 28 19.37 9.33 -5.09
C GLN A 28 19.70 9.97 -3.73
N ARG A 29 18.81 9.79 -2.74
CA ARG A 29 18.94 10.33 -1.37
C ARG A 29 19.34 9.27 -0.34
N GLY A 30 19.69 8.05 -0.78
CA GLY A 30 20.04 6.94 0.12
C GLY A 30 18.85 6.42 0.93
N ILE A 31 17.64 6.51 0.37
CA ILE A 31 16.40 5.99 0.95
C ILE A 31 16.00 4.75 0.15
N ASP A 32 15.79 3.64 0.86
CA ASP A 32 15.24 2.42 0.29
C ASP A 32 13.71 2.47 0.36
N LEU A 33 13.07 2.68 -0.79
CA LEU A 33 11.62 2.82 -0.87
C LEU A 33 10.96 1.50 -1.24
N HIS A 34 10.06 1.04 -0.38
CA HIS A 34 9.17 -0.08 -0.64
C HIS A 34 7.72 0.39 -0.81
N LEU A 35 7.01 -0.23 -1.74
CA LEU A 35 5.59 -0.03 -1.96
C LEU A 35 4.86 -1.31 -1.60
N VAL A 36 3.89 -1.23 -0.69
CA VAL A 36 2.96 -2.32 -0.38
C VAL A 36 1.61 -1.95 -0.95
N HIS A 37 1.05 -2.82 -1.78
CA HIS A 37 -0.30 -2.64 -2.30
C HIS A 37 -1.12 -3.91 -2.25
N GLY A 38 -2.41 -3.78 -1.98
CA GLY A 38 -3.33 -4.89 -2.08
C GLY A 38 -3.94 -5.04 -3.48
N GLN A 39 -4.88 -5.98 -3.58
CA GLN A 39 -5.78 -6.15 -4.72
C GLN A 39 -7.03 -5.26 -4.61
N ALA A 40 -7.63 -4.95 -5.75
CA ALA A 40 -8.93 -4.30 -5.82
C ALA A 40 -10.04 -5.12 -5.12
N SER A 41 -11.02 -4.44 -4.53
CA SER A 41 -12.25 -5.09 -4.03
C SER A 41 -13.08 -5.63 -5.21
N ARG A 42 -14.01 -6.58 -4.95
CA ARG A 42 -14.91 -7.10 -6.00
C ARG A 42 -15.63 -6.00 -6.80
N ARG A 43 -16.02 -4.89 -6.14
CA ARG A 43 -16.71 -3.76 -6.77
C ARG A 43 -15.76 -2.92 -7.64
N GLU A 44 -14.49 -2.83 -7.26
CA GLU A 44 -13.47 -2.06 -7.98
C GLU A 44 -12.77 -2.87 -9.09
N SER A 45 -12.70 -4.20 -8.97
CA SER A 45 -12.12 -5.08 -10.01
C SER A 45 -12.83 -4.96 -11.36
N ALA A 46 -14.08 -4.50 -11.39
CA ALA A 46 -14.83 -4.25 -12.61
C ALA A 46 -14.19 -3.16 -13.50
N LYS A 47 -13.40 -2.24 -12.91
CA LYS A 47 -12.81 -1.10 -13.63
C LYS A 47 -11.49 -1.42 -14.35
N LYS A 48 -10.89 -2.60 -14.10
CA LYS A 48 -9.67 -3.12 -14.75
C LYS A 48 -8.47 -2.16 -14.79
N ASP A 49 -8.43 -1.17 -13.91
CA ASP A 49 -7.37 -0.16 -13.82
C ASP A 49 -6.26 -0.50 -12.82
N GLU A 50 -6.18 -1.77 -12.40
CA GLU A 50 -5.15 -2.26 -11.49
C GLU A 50 -3.77 -2.23 -12.18
N GLY A 51 -2.84 -1.50 -11.57
CA GLY A 51 -1.43 -1.50 -11.94
C GLY A 51 -0.65 -2.53 -11.13
N SER A 52 0.51 -2.94 -11.65
CA SER A 52 1.47 -3.78 -10.95
C SER A 52 2.88 -3.29 -11.22
N LEU A 53 3.67 -3.14 -10.16
CA LEU A 53 5.09 -2.82 -10.26
C LEU A 53 5.91 -4.04 -9.79
N PRO A 54 6.91 -4.50 -10.55
CA PRO A 54 7.64 -5.73 -10.24
C PRO A 54 8.44 -5.66 -8.94
N TRP A 55 8.76 -4.45 -8.48
CA TRP A 55 9.47 -4.20 -7.22
C TRP A 55 8.54 -3.97 -6.03
N ALA A 56 7.23 -3.90 -6.25
CA ALA A 56 6.25 -3.64 -5.21
C ALA A 56 5.78 -4.96 -4.56
N HIS A 57 5.45 -4.86 -3.28
CA HIS A 57 4.92 -5.95 -2.48
C HIS A 57 3.41 -6.04 -2.66
N LYS A 58 2.95 -6.97 -3.50
CA LYS A 58 1.53 -7.28 -3.64
C LYS A 58 1.08 -8.16 -2.48
N VAL A 59 0.10 -7.70 -1.72
CA VAL A 59 -0.49 -8.44 -0.59
C VAL A 59 -1.97 -8.74 -0.86
N GLN A 60 -2.50 -9.76 -0.16
CA GLN A 60 -3.94 -10.06 -0.21
C GLN A 60 -4.69 -9.34 0.90
N ASN A 61 -5.46 -8.33 0.53
CA ASN A 61 -6.42 -7.66 1.38
C ASN A 61 -7.56 -8.60 1.75
N ARG A 62 -8.03 -8.50 3.00
CA ARG A 62 -9.28 -9.11 3.45
C ARG A 62 -10.34 -8.03 3.54
N PHE A 63 -11.48 -8.30 2.95
CA PHE A 63 -12.63 -7.40 2.94
C PHE A 63 -13.71 -7.98 3.85
N TRP A 64 -14.26 -7.17 4.72
CA TRP A 64 -15.45 -7.51 5.50
C TRP A 64 -16.54 -6.47 5.22
N GLU A 65 -17.68 -6.94 4.70
CA GLU A 65 -18.84 -6.10 4.41
C GLU A 65 -19.61 -5.85 5.72
N LEU A 66 -19.53 -4.63 6.24
CA LEU A 66 -20.28 -4.18 7.43
C LEU A 66 -21.38 -3.20 6.98
N GLY A 67 -22.50 -3.75 6.54
CA GLY A 67 -23.65 -2.99 6.03
C GLY A 67 -23.30 -2.19 4.77
N ALA A 68 -23.37 -0.85 4.83
CA ALA A 68 -23.07 0.02 3.70
C ALA A 68 -21.56 0.32 3.52
N ARG A 69 -20.68 -0.24 4.37
CA ARG A 69 -19.24 0.04 4.36
C ARG A 69 -18.44 -1.25 4.27
N ASP A 70 -17.46 -1.25 3.38
CA ASP A 70 -16.41 -2.27 3.34
C ASP A 70 -15.27 -1.90 4.29
N LEU A 71 -14.94 -2.80 5.22
CA LEU A 71 -13.73 -2.71 6.04
C LEU A 71 -12.63 -3.50 5.35
N VAL A 72 -11.45 -2.88 5.21
CA VAL A 72 -10.31 -3.49 4.53
C VAL A 72 -9.17 -3.73 5.52
N TRP A 73 -8.76 -4.98 5.63
CA TRP A 73 -7.53 -5.36 6.29
C TRP A 73 -6.45 -5.67 5.26
N GLN A 74 -5.38 -4.89 5.30
CA GLN A 74 -4.20 -5.09 4.47
C GLN A 74 -3.07 -5.62 5.35
N PRO A 75 -2.62 -6.86 5.15
CA PRO A 75 -1.52 -7.40 5.93
C PRO A 75 -0.22 -6.68 5.57
N PHE A 76 0.58 -6.36 6.59
CA PHE A 76 1.89 -5.75 6.42
C PHE A 76 2.99 -6.83 6.34
N PRO A 77 3.82 -6.86 5.27
CA PRO A 77 4.87 -7.87 5.10
C PRO A 77 5.85 -7.90 6.29
N ALA A 78 6.23 -9.09 6.74
CA ALA A 78 7.12 -9.25 7.89
C ALA A 78 8.53 -8.66 7.65
N ASP A 79 9.04 -8.77 6.42
CA ASP A 79 10.34 -8.25 5.96
C ASP A 79 10.43 -6.70 5.95
N LEU A 80 9.30 -6.02 6.12
CA LEU A 80 9.22 -4.56 6.14
C LEU A 80 9.00 -3.99 7.54
N ARG A 81 8.91 -4.84 8.58
CA ARG A 81 8.63 -4.40 9.97
C ARG A 81 9.76 -3.59 10.60
N ASP A 82 10.95 -3.66 10.03
CA ASP A 82 12.13 -2.86 10.40
C ASP A 82 12.15 -1.48 9.73
N ALA A 83 11.09 -1.07 9.03
CA ALA A 83 11.04 0.22 8.36
C ALA A 83 11.16 1.40 9.35
N ASP A 84 11.99 2.39 8.99
CA ASP A 84 12.17 3.63 9.75
C ASP A 84 10.94 4.54 9.67
N LEU A 85 10.15 4.43 8.58
CA LEU A 85 8.94 5.22 8.35
C LEU A 85 7.93 4.42 7.52
N VAL A 86 6.69 4.38 8.01
CA VAL A 86 5.54 3.84 7.27
C VAL A 86 4.58 4.98 6.93
N VAL A 87 4.36 5.19 5.62
CA VAL A 87 3.42 6.17 5.09
C VAL A 87 2.15 5.44 4.65
N VAL A 88 1.04 5.74 5.32
CA VAL A 88 -0.28 5.20 4.98
C VAL A 88 -1.10 6.30 4.32
N MET A 89 -1.60 6.06 3.10
CA MET A 89 -2.33 7.11 2.38
C MET A 89 -3.78 7.24 2.88
N GLN A 90 -4.22 8.48 3.11
CA GLN A 90 -5.53 8.84 3.68
C GLN A 90 -6.71 8.78 2.67
N GLU A 91 -6.59 8.00 1.59
CA GLU A 91 -7.71 7.76 0.65
C GLU A 91 -8.50 6.48 0.98
N SER A 92 -8.09 5.73 2.00
CA SER A 92 -8.67 4.44 2.32
C SER A 92 -9.29 4.49 3.71
N ARG A 93 -10.48 3.91 3.86
CA ARG A 93 -11.15 3.60 5.13
C ARG A 93 -10.35 2.57 5.97
N ILE A 94 -9.03 2.73 6.06
CA ILE A 94 -8.08 1.85 6.72
C ILE A 94 -8.03 2.24 8.20
N LEU A 95 -8.58 1.37 9.04
CA LEU A 95 -8.59 1.47 10.51
C LEU A 95 -7.25 1.05 11.15
N SER A 96 -6.21 0.74 10.35
CA SER A 96 -4.87 0.43 10.88
C SER A 96 -4.22 1.61 11.61
N ASN A 97 -4.82 2.81 11.55
CA ASN A 97 -4.40 3.99 12.33
C ASN A 97 -5.01 4.04 13.76
N THR A 98 -5.68 3.00 14.24
CA THR A 98 -6.29 2.97 15.60
C THR A 98 -5.89 1.77 16.47
N GLY A 99 -4.89 0.98 16.08
CA GLY A 99 -4.38 -0.14 16.87
C GLY A 99 -3.07 0.19 17.58
N GLY A 100 -3.08 1.21 18.45
CA GLY A 100 -1.99 1.47 19.38
C GLY A 100 -1.88 0.35 20.41
N MET A 101 -0.64 -0.03 20.71
CA MET A 101 -0.21 -1.00 21.73
C MET A 101 -1.07 -0.96 22.99
N GLY A 102 -1.64 -2.11 23.34
CA GLY A 102 -1.94 -2.49 24.72
C GLY A 102 -0.94 -3.54 25.18
#